data_AF-A0A7J2JZQ3-F1
#
_entry.id   AF-A0A7J2JZQ3-F1
#
_cell.length_a   1.000
_cell.length_b   1.000
_cell.length_c   1.000
_cell.angle_alpha   90.00
_cell.angle_beta   90.00
_cell.angle_gamma   90.00
#
_symmetry.space_group_name_H-M   'P 1'
#
loop_
_entity.id
_entity.type
_entity.pdbx_description
1 polymer ?
#
loop_
_entity_poly.entity_id
_entity_poly.type
_entity_poly.pdbx_seq_one_letter_code
_entity_poly.pdbx_strand_id
1 'polypeptide(L)'
;MTLRSDPPSEPVLINVGPAGGFGPLAGSEVHEYSVARRLFDLALRAALEHGAERVLEVRISIGELSLVAQEQLAFWFRELSRGTVLEGAELAFEVEGAEVCCPACGYRGPVGLEDRPEYHISLPTLRCPRCGAVVKVLRGRDCVLKSMRILSAGKKCEGGA
;
A
#
# COMPACT_ATOMS: atom_id res chain seq x y z
N MET A 1 -26.00 -33.06 -20.51
CA MET A 1 -25.01 -31.98 -20.67
C MET A 1 -24.59 -31.53 -19.28
N THR A 2 -23.64 -32.24 -18.66
CA THR A 2 -23.04 -31.82 -17.40
C THR A 2 -22.06 -30.71 -17.71
N LEU A 3 -22.40 -29.49 -17.28
CA LEU A 3 -21.47 -28.37 -17.23
C LEU A 3 -20.29 -28.84 -16.37
N ARG A 4 -19.15 -29.13 -17.00
CA ARG A 4 -17.89 -29.27 -16.28
C ARG A 4 -17.57 -27.88 -15.77
N SER A 5 -17.96 -27.60 -14.53
CA SER A 5 -17.39 -26.49 -13.78
C SER A 5 -15.90 -26.78 -13.68
N ASP A 6 -15.09 -26.03 -14.41
CA ASP A 6 -13.65 -26.08 -14.24
C ASP A 6 -13.33 -25.89 -12.73
N PRO A 7 -12.41 -26.67 -12.15
CA PRO A 7 -12.02 -26.50 -10.76
C PRO A 7 -11.55 -25.05 -10.56
N PRO A 8 -11.89 -24.40 -9.43
CA PRO A 8 -11.44 -23.03 -9.18
C PRO A 8 -9.91 -23.00 -9.28
N SER A 9 -9.38 -22.16 -10.17
CA SER A 9 -7.95 -21.94 -10.33
C SER A 9 -7.33 -21.61 -8.96
N GLU A 10 -6.19 -22.21 -8.64
CA GLU A 10 -5.53 -21.94 -7.36
C GLU A 10 -5.05 -20.48 -7.30
N PRO A 11 -5.23 -19.78 -6.17
CA PRO A 11 -4.75 -18.41 -6.04
C PRO A 11 -3.23 -18.32 -6.13
N VAL A 12 -2.73 -17.42 -6.98
CA VAL A 12 -1.30 -17.14 -7.13
C VAL A 12 -0.94 -15.87 -6.38
N LEU A 13 0.15 -15.90 -5.59
CA LEU A 13 0.70 -14.72 -4.91
C LEU A 13 1.74 -14.02 -5.80
N ILE A 14 1.55 -12.72 -6.03
CA ILE A 14 2.48 -11.84 -6.74
C ILE A 14 3.11 -10.90 -5.74
N ASN A 15 4.44 -10.83 -5.68
CA ASN A 15 5.16 -9.82 -4.91
C ASN A 15 5.43 -8.60 -5.79
N VAL A 16 4.94 -7.44 -5.38
CA VAL A 16 5.18 -6.18 -6.08
C VAL A 16 6.29 -5.47 -5.29
N GLY A 17 7.48 -5.40 -5.88
CA GLY A 17 8.66 -4.83 -5.22
C GLY A 17 8.48 -3.36 -4.82
N PRO A 18 9.38 -2.80 -3.98
CA PRO A 18 9.22 -1.49 -3.33
C PRO A 18 9.29 -0.27 -4.27
N ALA A 19 9.21 -0.46 -5.59
CA ALA A 19 9.37 0.60 -6.60
C ALA A 19 8.21 1.63 -6.65
N GLY A 20 7.42 1.75 -5.57
CA GLY A 20 6.25 2.62 -5.48
C GLY A 20 6.08 3.33 -4.14
N GLY A 21 7.14 3.53 -3.35
CA GLY A 21 7.05 4.35 -2.14
C GLY A 21 6.72 5.80 -2.47
N PHE A 22 5.62 6.32 -1.93
CA PHE A 22 5.17 7.70 -2.15
C PHE A 22 5.44 8.54 -0.89
N GLY A 23 6.26 9.59 -1.05
CA GLY A 23 6.54 10.58 0.00
C GLY A 23 5.40 11.59 0.22
N PRO A 24 5.52 12.45 1.24
CA PRO A 24 4.40 13.28 1.72
C PRO A 24 4.04 14.42 0.76
N LEU A 25 2.73 14.56 0.47
CA LEU A 25 2.10 15.71 -0.16
C LEU A 25 0.79 16.01 0.58
N ALA A 26 0.68 17.18 1.22
CA ALA A 26 -0.43 17.55 2.10
C ALA A 26 -1.74 17.93 1.35
N GLY A 27 -2.91 17.41 1.79
CA GLY A 27 -4.25 17.89 1.39
C GLY A 27 -5.37 16.83 1.33
N SER A 28 -6.37 16.91 2.23
CA SER A 28 -7.25 15.82 2.73
C SER A 28 -8.45 15.31 1.88
N GLU A 29 -8.61 15.70 0.62
CA GLU A 29 -9.62 15.07 -0.26
C GLU A 29 -9.04 14.64 -1.61
N VAL A 30 -7.95 15.26 -2.02
CA VAL A 30 -7.19 14.93 -3.24
C VAL A 30 -6.05 13.96 -2.91
N HIS A 31 -5.54 13.95 -1.66
CA HIS A 31 -4.44 13.09 -1.21
C HIS A 31 -4.80 11.62 -1.30
N GLU A 32 -5.83 11.16 -0.58
CA GLU A 32 -6.20 9.75 -0.53
C GLU A 32 -6.70 9.24 -1.87
N TYR A 33 -7.43 10.06 -2.63
CA TYR A 33 -7.80 9.73 -4.00
C TYR A 33 -6.57 9.54 -4.89
N SER A 34 -5.58 10.44 -4.81
CA SER A 34 -4.34 10.33 -5.62
C SER A 34 -3.49 9.12 -5.23
N VAL A 35 -3.42 8.79 -3.93
CA VAL A 35 -2.75 7.59 -3.42
C VAL A 35 -3.49 6.35 -3.90
N ALA A 36 -4.82 6.31 -3.74
CA ALA A 36 -5.67 5.21 -4.22
C ALA A 36 -5.51 5.00 -5.73
N ARG A 37 -5.50 6.09 -6.51
CA ARG A 37 -5.34 6.04 -7.97
C ARG A 37 -4.02 5.42 -8.37
N ARG A 38 -2.91 5.83 -7.73
CA ARG A 38 -1.58 5.27 -8.01
C ARG A 38 -1.50 3.79 -7.64
N LEU A 39 -2.05 3.40 -6.49
CA LEU A 39 -2.11 2.00 -6.08
C LEU A 39 -2.97 1.18 -7.03
N PHE A 40 -4.12 1.70 -7.45
CA PHE A 40 -4.99 1.07 -8.46
C PHE A 40 -4.25 0.89 -9.78
N ASP A 41 -3.60 1.92 -10.32
CA ASP A 41 -2.88 1.85 -11.59
C ASP A 41 -1.68 0.87 -11.51
N LEU A 42 -1.02 0.77 -10.34
CA LEU A 42 0.03 -0.22 -10.09
C LEU A 42 -0.52 -1.65 -10.01
N ALA A 43 -1.58 -1.85 -9.22
CA ALA A 43 -2.23 -3.14 -9.04
C ALA A 43 -2.80 -3.66 -10.36
N LEU A 44 -3.45 -2.80 -11.14
CA LEU A 44 -4.07 -3.17 -12.41
C LEU A 44 -3.00 -3.60 -13.41
N ARG A 45 -1.92 -2.82 -13.56
CA ARG A 45 -0.80 -3.18 -14.44
C ARG A 45 -0.21 -4.52 -14.05
N ALA A 46 0.13 -4.71 -12.78
CA ALA A 46 0.70 -5.96 -12.29
C ALA A 46 -0.26 -7.15 -12.49
N ALA A 47 -1.57 -6.96 -12.27
CA ALA A 47 -2.58 -8.00 -12.48
C ALA A 47 -2.66 -8.42 -13.95
N LEU A 48 -2.70 -7.45 -14.87
CA LEU A 48 -2.75 -7.70 -16.32
C LEU A 48 -1.46 -8.37 -16.83
N GLU A 49 -0.29 -7.93 -16.36
CA GLU A 49 1.01 -8.54 -16.71
C GLU A 49 1.08 -10.03 -16.30
N HIS A 50 0.37 -10.41 -15.24
CA HIS A 50 0.31 -11.79 -14.75
C HIS A 50 -0.92 -12.57 -15.25
N GLY A 51 -1.72 -12.00 -16.16
CA GLY A 51 -2.89 -12.67 -16.73
C GLY A 51 -3.97 -12.96 -15.69
N ALA A 52 -4.15 -12.08 -14.70
CA ALA A 52 -5.19 -12.21 -13.70
C ALA A 52 -6.58 -12.09 -14.36
N GLU A 53 -7.44 -13.07 -14.12
CA GLU A 53 -8.88 -12.96 -14.39
C GLU A 53 -9.57 -12.20 -13.25
N ARG A 54 -9.07 -12.37 -12.04
CA ARG A 54 -9.59 -11.70 -10.85
C ARG A 54 -8.49 -11.51 -9.81
N VAL A 55 -8.50 -10.37 -9.13
CA VAL A 55 -7.68 -10.12 -7.95
C VAL A 55 -8.54 -10.36 -6.71
N LEU A 56 -8.03 -11.18 -5.80
CA LEU A 56 -8.72 -11.55 -4.56
C LEU A 56 -8.34 -10.63 -3.41
N GLU A 57 -7.07 -10.26 -3.32
CA GLU A 57 -6.52 -9.48 -2.20
C GLU A 57 -5.34 -8.64 -2.68
N VAL A 58 -5.21 -7.43 -2.15
CA VAL A 58 -4.06 -6.52 -2.32
C VAL A 58 -3.54 -6.15 -0.93
N ARG A 59 -2.30 -6.57 -0.63
CA ARG A 59 -1.61 -6.19 0.62
C ARG A 59 -0.89 -4.87 0.45
N ILE A 60 -1.12 -3.94 1.37
CA ILE A 60 -0.58 -2.59 1.38
C ILE A 60 0.09 -2.33 2.72
N SER A 61 1.31 -1.83 2.69
CA SER A 61 2.05 -1.36 3.86
C SER A 61 1.91 0.14 3.98
N ILE A 62 1.46 0.62 5.13
CA ILE A 62 1.21 2.03 5.43
C ILE A 62 2.15 2.46 6.54
N GLY A 63 3.02 3.41 6.23
CA GLY A 63 3.89 4.02 7.23
C GLY A 63 3.12 4.89 8.22
N GLU A 64 3.51 4.83 9.50
CA GLU A 64 2.91 5.61 10.60
C GLU A 64 2.92 7.14 10.38
N LEU A 65 3.90 7.64 9.63
CA LEU A 65 4.06 9.05 9.23
C LEU A 65 3.52 9.35 7.83
N SER A 66 2.87 8.39 7.15
CA SER A 66 2.29 8.61 5.81
C SER A 66 1.06 9.50 5.84
N LEU A 67 0.38 9.58 6.99
CA LEU A 67 -0.88 10.29 7.19
C LEU A 67 -2.03 9.81 6.29
N VAL A 68 -1.92 8.60 5.74
CA VAL A 68 -2.96 8.00 4.90
C VAL A 68 -4.05 7.37 5.77
N ALA A 69 -5.29 7.85 5.65
CA ALA A 69 -6.45 7.21 6.26
C ALA A 69 -6.84 5.93 5.50
N GLN A 70 -6.84 4.79 6.20
CA GLN A 70 -7.07 3.47 5.60
C GLN A 70 -8.48 3.35 5.02
N GLU A 71 -9.47 3.89 5.73
CA GLU A 71 -10.89 3.86 5.35
C GLU A 71 -11.13 4.65 4.07
N GLN A 72 -10.53 5.84 3.95
CA GLN A 72 -10.63 6.70 2.78
C GLN A 72 -9.91 6.08 1.58
N LEU A 73 -8.74 5.48 1.82
CA LEU A 73 -7.99 4.75 0.80
C LEU A 73 -8.82 3.58 0.25
N ALA A 74 -9.42 2.78 1.14
CA ALA A 74 -10.25 1.65 0.76
C ALA A 74 -11.51 2.08 0.01
N PHE A 75 -12.14 3.19 0.42
CA PHE A 75 -13.27 3.78 -0.30
C PHE A 75 -12.91 4.13 -1.74
N TRP A 76 -11.86 4.93 -1.95
CA TRP A 76 -11.47 5.37 -3.28
C TRP A 76 -10.97 4.22 -4.16
N PHE A 77 -10.21 3.28 -3.59
CA PHE A 77 -9.76 2.10 -4.32
C PHE A 77 -10.95 1.28 -4.81
N ARG A 78 -11.96 1.07 -3.97
CA ARG A 78 -13.19 0.36 -4.36
C ARG A 78 -13.90 1.07 -5.51
N GLU A 79 -14.06 2.39 -5.44
CA GLU A 79 -14.70 3.16 -6.53
C GLU A 79 -13.91 3.07 -7.85
N LEU A 80 -12.58 3.16 -7.79
CA LEU A 80 -11.70 3.01 -8.95
C LEU A 80 -11.70 1.59 -9.53
N SER A 81 -11.90 0.57 -8.70
CA SER A 81 -11.83 -0.84 -9.09
C SER A 81 -13.03 -1.36 -9.88
N ARG A 82 -14.16 -0.64 -9.87
CA ARG A 82 -15.42 -1.08 -10.51
C ARG A 82 -15.22 -1.32 -12.01
N GLY A 83 -15.73 -2.43 -12.51
CA GLY A 83 -15.62 -2.86 -13.91
C GLY A 83 -14.23 -3.37 -14.30
N THR A 84 -13.35 -3.66 -13.34
CA THR A 84 -11.98 -4.16 -13.61
C THR A 84 -11.72 -5.50 -12.92
N VAL A 85 -10.59 -6.15 -13.23
CA VAL A 85 -10.14 -7.38 -12.55
C VAL A 85 -9.88 -7.19 -11.05
N LEU A 86 -9.78 -5.94 -10.58
CA LEU A 86 -9.62 -5.58 -9.16
C LEU A 86 -10.95 -5.43 -8.42
N GLU A 87 -12.08 -5.50 -9.13
CA GLU A 87 -13.40 -5.34 -8.51
C GLU A 87 -13.64 -6.41 -7.44
N GLY A 88 -13.96 -5.96 -6.23
CA GLY A 88 -14.21 -6.84 -5.09
C GLY A 88 -12.95 -7.46 -4.47
N ALA A 89 -11.74 -6.96 -4.80
CA ALA A 89 -10.52 -7.33 -4.09
C ALA A 89 -10.54 -6.82 -2.64
N GLU A 90 -10.08 -7.64 -1.70
CA GLU A 90 -9.86 -7.25 -0.31
C GLU A 90 -8.57 -6.42 -0.17
N LEU A 91 -8.63 -5.32 0.57
CA LEU A 91 -7.41 -4.58 0.94
C LEU A 91 -6.97 -5.01 2.34
N ALA A 92 -5.77 -5.57 2.42
CA ALA A 92 -5.15 -5.94 3.68
C ALA A 92 -4.03 -4.94 4.01
N PHE A 93 -4.11 -4.31 5.20
CA PHE A 93 -3.17 -3.28 5.61
C PHE A 93 -2.18 -3.78 6.67
N GLU A 94 -0.92 -3.41 6.50
CA GLU A 94 0.15 -3.59 7.50
C GLU A 94 0.70 -2.21 7.87
N VAL A 95 0.85 -1.91 9.16
CA VAL A 95 1.41 -0.63 9.60
C VAL A 95 2.90 -0.75 9.80
N GLU A 96 3.67 0.11 9.14
CA GLU A 96 5.13 0.20 9.30
C GLU A 96 5.50 1.34 10.26
N GLY A 97 6.09 0.96 11.40
CA GLY A 97 6.51 1.91 12.44
C GLY A 97 7.53 2.93 11.95
N ALA A 98 7.42 4.15 12.44
CA ALA A 98 8.32 5.23 12.10
C ALA A 98 9.71 5.04 12.70
N GLU A 99 10.74 5.38 11.93
CA GLU A 99 12.11 5.44 12.46
C GLU A 99 12.82 6.68 11.95
N VAL A 100 13.55 7.32 12.86
CA VAL A 100 14.26 8.57 12.59
C VAL A 100 15.74 8.46 12.95
N CYS A 101 16.56 9.31 12.33
CA CYS A 101 17.97 9.52 12.64
C CYS A 101 18.20 10.99 12.96
N CYS A 102 18.87 11.27 14.08
CA CYS A 102 19.29 12.61 14.46
C CYS A 102 20.72 12.88 13.95
N PRO A 103 20.92 13.84 13.04
CA PRO A 103 22.26 14.19 12.56
C PRO A 103 23.12 14.89 13.62
N ALA A 104 22.52 15.44 14.68
CA ALA A 104 23.24 16.20 15.71
C ALA A 104 23.82 15.32 16.83
N CYS A 105 23.13 14.24 17.22
CA CYS A 105 23.54 13.39 18.35
C CYS A 105 23.65 11.89 18.00
N GLY A 106 23.37 11.51 16.76
CA GLY A 106 23.43 10.11 16.31
C GLY A 106 22.29 9.23 16.80
N TYR A 107 21.27 9.77 17.48
CA TYR A 107 20.09 9.01 17.88
C TYR A 107 19.43 8.35 16.67
N ARG A 108 19.14 7.05 16.77
CA ARG A 108 18.35 6.28 15.81
C ARG A 108 17.30 5.49 16.56
N GLY A 109 16.04 5.61 16.15
CA GLY A 109 14.95 4.93 16.85
C GLY A 109 13.57 5.47 16.49
N PRO A 110 12.53 5.04 17.21
CA PRO A 110 11.18 5.55 17.01
C PRO A 110 11.10 7.04 17.38
N VAL A 111 10.10 7.72 16.83
CA VAL A 111 9.73 9.07 17.23
C VAL A 111 8.37 9.00 17.92
N GLY A 112 8.26 9.60 19.11
CA GLY A 112 6.96 9.72 19.76
C GLY A 112 6.11 10.73 19.01
N LEU A 113 5.09 10.25 18.30
CA LEU A 113 3.99 11.09 17.85
C LEU A 113 3.00 11.17 19.02
N GLU A 114 3.19 12.16 19.88
CA GLU A 114 2.14 12.48 20.83
C GLU A 114 1.01 13.18 20.06
N ASP A 115 -0.19 12.61 20.10
CA ASP A 115 -1.38 13.21 19.48
C ASP A 115 -1.81 14.44 20.30
N ARG A 116 -1.07 15.54 20.10
CA ARG A 116 -1.37 16.83 20.71
C ARG A 116 -2.07 17.72 19.68
N PRO A 117 -3.17 18.39 20.05
CA PRO A 117 -3.89 19.32 19.18
C PRO A 117 -3.00 20.39 18.51
N GLU A 118 -1.90 20.75 19.16
CA GLU A 118 -0.89 21.70 18.67
C GLU A 118 -0.20 21.25 17.37
N TYR A 119 -0.09 19.94 17.13
CA TYR A 119 0.50 19.37 15.91
C TYR A 119 -0.45 19.35 14.71
N HIS A 120 -1.73 19.69 14.92
CA HIS A 120 -2.74 19.73 13.86
C HIS A 120 -2.79 21.10 13.14
N ILE A 121 -2.03 22.09 13.62
CA ILE A 121 -2.05 23.48 13.10
C ILE A 121 -0.85 23.77 12.19
N SER A 122 0.26 23.02 12.32
CA SER A 122 1.46 23.19 11.48
C SER A 122 2.21 21.87 11.33
N LEU A 123 2.87 21.66 10.16
CA LEU A 123 3.63 20.44 9.88
C LEU A 123 4.58 20.12 11.06
N PRO A 124 4.40 18.99 11.77
CA PRO A 124 5.23 18.69 12.93
C PRO A 124 6.66 18.49 12.46
N THR A 125 7.53 19.43 12.82
CA THR A 125 8.97 19.22 12.68
C THR A 125 9.35 18.17 13.70
N LEU A 126 9.59 16.94 13.25
CA LEU A 126 10.01 15.85 14.12
C LEU A 126 11.33 16.24 14.79
N ARG A 127 11.35 16.19 16.12
CA ARG A 127 12.51 16.53 16.94
C ARG A 127 13.07 15.30 17.61
N CYS A 128 14.38 15.32 17.81
CA CYS A 128 15.09 14.25 18.48
C CYS A 128 14.69 14.22 19.96
N PRO A 129 14.27 13.07 20.50
CA PRO A 129 13.90 12.95 21.92
C PRO A 129 15.11 13.14 22.86
N ARG A 130 16.34 13.04 22.34
CA ARG A 130 17.58 13.19 23.13
C ARG A 130 18.12 14.63 23.18
N CYS A 131 18.10 15.35 22.06
CA CYS A 131 18.76 16.67 21.97
C CYS A 131 17.88 17.78 21.39
N GLY A 132 16.63 17.48 21.01
CA GLY A 132 15.69 18.47 20.47
C GLY A 132 15.97 18.95 19.03
N ALA A 133 17.08 18.52 18.41
CA ALA A 133 17.40 18.86 17.02
C ALA A 133 16.44 18.20 16.03
N VAL A 134 16.32 18.76 14.83
CA VAL A 134 15.50 18.19 13.74
C VAL A 134 16.07 16.83 13.32
N VAL A 135 15.19 15.84 13.18
CA VAL A 135 15.57 14.49 12.74
C VAL A 135 15.24 14.26 11.27
N LYS A 136 15.96 13.34 10.64
CA LYS A 136 15.64 12.78 9.33
C LYS A 136 14.81 11.51 9.53
N VAL A 137 13.75 11.34 8.74
CA VAL A 137 12.99 10.08 8.76
C VAL A 137 13.68 9.07 7.86
N LEU A 138 13.84 7.85 8.37
CA LEU A 138 14.42 6.71 7.66
C LEU A 138 13.34 5.81 7.05
N ARG A 139 12.22 5.61 7.75
CA ARG A 139 11.07 4.80 7.31
C ARG A 139 9.79 5.21 8.00
N GLY A 140 8.67 4.68 7.53
CA GLY A 140 7.34 4.96 8.04
C GLY A 140 6.64 6.13 7.35
N ARG A 141 7.16 6.66 6.23
CA ARG A 141 6.48 7.70 5.43
C ARG A 141 5.72 7.17 4.24
N ASP A 142 6.03 5.96 3.80
CA ASP A 142 5.59 5.44 2.53
C ASP A 142 4.28 4.65 2.65
N CYS A 143 3.51 4.65 1.56
CA CYS A 143 2.41 3.73 1.33
C CYS A 143 2.77 2.84 0.14
N VAL A 144 2.86 1.52 0.35
CA VAL A 144 3.49 0.59 -0.60
C VAL A 144 2.60 -0.63 -0.83
N LEU A 145 2.31 -0.93 -2.10
CA LEU A 145 1.70 -2.22 -2.49
C LEU A 145 2.76 -3.32 -2.33
N LYS A 146 2.54 -4.27 -1.41
CA LYS A 146 3.47 -5.36 -1.10
C LYS A 146 3.25 -6.59 -1.98
N SER A 147 2.00 -7.03 -2.08
CA SER A 147 1.67 -8.25 -2.81
C SER A 147 0.21 -8.27 -3.24
N MET A 148 -0.13 -9.14 -4.20
CA MET A 148 -1.51 -9.43 -4.57
C MET A 148 -1.74 -10.93 -4.67
N ARG A 149 -2.93 -11.38 -4.27
CA ARG A 149 -3.43 -12.72 -4.61
C ARG A 149 -4.36 -12.61 -5.80
N ILE A 150 -4.11 -13.41 -6.83
CA ILE A 150 -4.89 -13.42 -8.07
C ILE A 150 -5.41 -14.81 -8.40
N LEU A 151 -6.48 -14.86 -9.16
CA LEU A 151 -6.87 -16.03 -9.95
C LEU A 151 -6.41 -15.79 -11.38
N SER A 152 -5.70 -16.75 -11.95
CA SER A 152 -5.32 -16.73 -13.36
C SER A 152 -6.00 -17.89 -14.09
N ALA A 153 -6.26 -17.68 -15.39
CA ALA A 153 -6.63 -18.77 -16.28
C ALA A 153 -5.44 -19.74 -16.30
N GLY A 154 -5.62 -20.96 -15.78
CA GLY A 154 -4.55 -21.96 -15.79
C GLY A 154 -4.02 -22.13 -17.21
N LYS A 155 -2.71 -21.93 -17.42
CA LYS A 155 -2.07 -22.43 -18.64
C LYS A 155 -2.30 -23.94 -18.64
N LYS A 156 -3.10 -24.44 -19.59
CA LYS A 156 -3.12 -25.88 -19.87
C LYS A 156 -1.68 -26.29 -20.10
N CYS A 157 -1.16 -27.19 -19.27
CA CYS A 157 0.09 -27.88 -19.57
C CYS A 157 -0.12 -28.60 -20.90
N GLU A 158 0.39 -28.05 -21.99
CA GLU A 158 0.59 -28.80 -23.22
C GLU A 158 1.71 -29.80 -22.92
N GLY A 159 1.30 -31.04 -22.65
CA GLY A 159 2.20 -32.19 -22.65
C GLY A 159 2.81 -32.32 -24.04
N GLY A 160 4.11 -32.05 -24.14
CA GLY A 160 4.93 -32.37 -25.30
C GLY A 160 5.33 -33.84 -25.24
N ALA A 161 4.96 -34.55 -26.31
CA ALA A 161 5.11 -35.96 -26.62
C ALA A 161 6.44 -36.63 -26.26
#